data_AF-A0AAP2KY84-F1
#
_entry.id   AF-A0AAP2KY84-F1
#
_cell.length_a   1.000
_cell.length_b   1.000
_cell.length_c   1.000
_cell.angle_alpha   90.00
_cell.angle_beta   90.00
_cell.angle_gamma   90.00
#
_symmetry.space_group_name_H-M   'P 1'
#
loop_
_entity.id
_entity.type
_entity.pdbx_description
1 polymer ?
#
loop_
_entity_poly.entity_id
_entity_poly.type
_entity_poly.pdbx_seq_one_letter_code
_entity_poly.pdbx_strand_id
1 'polypeptide(L)'
;MELLNWYFERCLESWGYGECRLGYRLSYCQGDGVAWYGKLAEADLLRMLPRLGLSASETAAIQRVVDDINVTISDINHHYHHWNSMEVDVEVLNEDEMSGAETEAVDALLKALKEDVVARSRELESEGYSLIEASPYEPEILRLYERENLVVEIRKQPVEDAGDPILGYMEPSDVFLLARRMIRGEIERYELEVRATWWGKEESISIGPTDDAPNGRHWVQLAREALSDIASELRPQVPHAARPAALQASAA
;
A
#
# COMPACT_ATOMS: atom_id res chain seq x y z
N MET A 1 5.75 5.28 0.59
CA MET A 1 4.98 4.37 1.45
C MET A 1 5.62 3.00 1.51
N GLU A 2 6.15 2.62 2.67
CA GLU A 2 6.77 1.30 2.89
C GLU A 2 5.77 0.15 2.68
N LEU A 3 4.50 0.36 3.04
CA LEU A 3 3.41 -0.60 2.82
C LEU A 3 3.20 -0.93 1.34
N LEU A 4 3.29 0.06 0.44
CA LEU A 4 3.17 -0.18 -1.01
C LEU A 4 4.26 -1.13 -1.51
N ASN A 5 5.51 -0.84 -1.15
CA ASN A 5 6.65 -1.66 -1.58
C ASN A 5 6.50 -3.08 -1.06
N TRP A 6 6.21 -3.23 0.24
CA TRP A 6 5.99 -4.53 0.87
C TRP A 6 4.85 -5.30 0.18
N TYR A 7 3.71 -4.66 -0.06
CA TYR A 7 2.54 -5.29 -0.67
C TYR A 7 2.83 -5.77 -2.09
N PHE A 8 3.46 -4.94 -2.92
CA PHE A 8 3.83 -5.29 -4.28
C PHE A 8 4.83 -6.45 -4.33
N GLU A 9 5.88 -6.42 -3.51
CA GLU A 9 6.84 -7.52 -3.41
C GLU A 9 6.18 -8.84 -3.01
N ARG A 10 5.27 -8.82 -2.02
CA ARG A 10 4.52 -10.03 -1.61
C ARG A 10 3.61 -10.55 -2.73
N CYS A 11 2.93 -9.67 -3.46
CA CYS A 11 2.11 -10.06 -4.60
C CYS A 11 2.97 -10.71 -5.70
N LEU A 12 4.08 -10.08 -6.08
CA LEU A 12 5.01 -10.62 -7.07
C LEU A 12 5.56 -11.99 -6.66
N GLU A 13 6.01 -12.14 -5.40
CA GLU A 13 6.46 -13.43 -4.86
C GLU A 13 5.36 -14.50 -4.98
N SER A 14 4.12 -14.18 -4.58
CA SER A 14 2.99 -15.11 -4.66
C SER A 14 2.64 -15.53 -6.09
N TRP A 15 2.99 -14.70 -7.08
CA TRP A 15 2.72 -14.94 -8.49
C TRP A 15 3.89 -15.59 -9.24
N GLY A 16 5.03 -15.82 -8.60
CA GLY A 16 6.23 -16.40 -9.24
C GLY A 16 7.18 -15.36 -9.84
N TYR A 17 7.10 -14.10 -9.41
CA TYR A 17 7.98 -12.99 -9.84
C TYR A 17 8.91 -12.50 -8.72
N GLY A 18 9.13 -13.29 -7.67
CA GLY A 18 9.79 -12.86 -6.42
C GLY A 18 11.24 -12.40 -6.60
N GLU A 19 11.96 -12.89 -7.60
CA GLU A 19 13.34 -12.46 -7.91
C GLU A 19 13.41 -11.23 -8.82
N CYS A 20 12.28 -10.75 -9.33
CA CYS A 20 12.26 -9.57 -10.20
C CYS A 20 12.41 -8.28 -9.39
N ARG A 21 13.19 -7.34 -9.94
CA ARG A 21 13.33 -5.99 -9.39
C ARG A 21 12.07 -5.18 -9.67
N LEU A 22 11.34 -4.84 -8.62
CA LEU A 22 10.18 -3.96 -8.64
C LEU A 22 10.57 -2.49 -8.93
N GLY A 23 9.74 -1.80 -9.71
CA GLY A 23 9.73 -0.35 -9.86
C GLY A 23 8.30 0.15 -10.04
N TYR A 24 7.96 1.28 -9.44
CA TYR A 24 6.61 1.85 -9.58
C TYR A 24 6.63 3.38 -9.50
N ARG A 25 5.60 3.99 -10.06
CA ARG A 25 5.31 5.42 -9.91
C ARG A 25 3.80 5.59 -9.84
N LEU A 26 3.31 6.20 -8.77
CA LEU A 26 1.88 6.41 -8.52
C LEU A 26 1.67 7.85 -8.03
N SER A 27 1.59 8.77 -8.99
CA SER A 27 1.56 10.22 -8.77
C SER A 27 0.40 10.93 -9.49
N TYR A 28 -0.59 10.16 -9.96
CA TYR A 28 -1.73 10.61 -10.76
C TYR A 28 -1.31 11.34 -12.05
N CYS A 29 -0.26 10.84 -12.72
CA CYS A 29 0.29 11.41 -13.95
C CYS A 29 0.35 10.39 -15.10
N GLN A 30 0.46 10.90 -16.33
CA GLN A 30 0.61 10.06 -17.51
C GLN A 30 1.96 9.30 -17.44
N GLY A 31 1.91 7.97 -17.43
CA GLY A 31 3.09 7.11 -17.34
C GLY A 31 3.36 6.52 -15.95
N ASP A 32 2.44 6.74 -15.02
CA ASP A 32 2.37 5.99 -13.77
C ASP A 32 2.06 4.50 -14.01
N GLY A 33 2.39 3.67 -13.03
CA GLY A 33 2.15 2.25 -13.07
C GLY A 33 3.10 1.47 -12.17
N VAL A 34 3.08 0.16 -12.35
CA VAL A 34 3.95 -0.79 -11.65
C VAL A 34 4.61 -1.69 -12.69
N ALA A 35 5.92 -1.86 -12.59
CA ALA A 35 6.71 -2.71 -13.47
C ALA A 35 7.72 -3.52 -12.66
N TRP A 36 8.19 -4.62 -13.22
CA TRP A 36 9.24 -5.42 -12.64
C TRP A 36 10.12 -6.00 -13.73
N TYR A 37 11.39 -6.27 -13.38
CA TYR A 37 12.39 -6.67 -14.35
C TYR A 37 13.29 -7.74 -13.77
N GLY A 38 13.63 -8.76 -14.56
CA GLY A 38 14.45 -9.86 -14.08
C GLY A 38 14.30 -11.11 -14.92
N LYS A 39 14.91 -12.19 -14.45
CA LYS A 39 14.78 -13.52 -15.03
C LYS A 39 13.83 -14.34 -14.19
N LEU A 40 13.09 -15.25 -14.82
CA LEU A 40 12.30 -16.24 -14.09
C LEU A 40 13.11 -17.50 -13.92
N ALA A 41 13.18 -18.00 -12.69
CA ALA A 41 13.69 -19.34 -12.43
C ALA A 41 12.73 -20.39 -12.98
N GLU A 42 13.28 -21.54 -13.39
CA GLU A 42 12.50 -22.70 -13.85
C GLU A 42 11.38 -23.08 -12.86
N ALA A 43 11.72 -23.12 -11.58
CA ALA A 43 10.77 -23.45 -10.51
C ALA A 43 9.59 -22.45 -10.41
N ASP A 44 9.84 -21.18 -10.69
CA ASP A 44 8.80 -20.15 -10.67
C ASP A 44 7.92 -20.23 -11.91
N LEU A 45 8.53 -20.45 -13.08
CA LEU A 45 7.78 -20.70 -14.32
C LEU A 45 6.84 -21.90 -14.17
N LEU A 46 7.31 -23.00 -13.58
CA LEU A 46 6.49 -24.17 -13.26
C LEU A 46 5.33 -23.86 -12.31
N ARG A 47 5.55 -23.02 -11.28
CA ARG A 47 4.47 -22.56 -10.39
C ARG A 47 3.43 -21.71 -11.11
N MET A 48 3.82 -21.00 -12.17
CA MET A 48 2.95 -20.11 -12.93
C MET A 48 2.08 -20.85 -13.95
N LEU A 49 2.51 -21.98 -14.52
CA LEU A 49 1.77 -22.67 -15.58
C LEU A 49 0.26 -22.86 -15.28
N PRO A 50 -0.17 -23.28 -14.07
CA PRO A 50 -1.59 -23.49 -13.78
C PRO A 50 -2.47 -22.24 -13.91
N ARG A 51 -1.91 -21.03 -13.82
CA ARG A 51 -2.65 -19.76 -13.89
C ARG A 51 -2.56 -19.07 -15.26
N LEU A 52 -1.67 -19.52 -16.15
CA LEU A 52 -1.44 -18.91 -17.47
C LEU A 52 -2.50 -19.28 -18.53
N GLY A 53 -3.50 -20.09 -18.18
CA GLY A 53 -4.60 -20.43 -19.10
C GLY A 53 -4.20 -21.31 -20.29
N LEU A 54 -3.03 -21.95 -20.23
CA LEU A 54 -2.57 -22.92 -21.21
C LEU A 54 -3.42 -24.20 -21.15
N SER A 55 -3.59 -24.87 -22.28
CA SER A 55 -4.17 -26.21 -22.34
C SER A 55 -3.31 -27.23 -21.61
N ALA A 56 -3.90 -28.40 -21.29
CA ALA A 56 -3.16 -29.48 -20.65
C ALA A 56 -2.01 -30.01 -21.53
N SER A 57 -2.19 -30.03 -22.86
CA SER A 57 -1.15 -30.43 -23.81
C SER A 57 -0.01 -29.43 -23.88
N GLU A 58 -0.31 -28.12 -23.95
CA GLU A 58 0.71 -27.06 -23.94
C GLU A 58 1.48 -27.08 -22.62
N THR A 59 0.79 -27.19 -21.49
CA THR A 59 1.41 -27.29 -20.16
C THR A 59 2.36 -28.49 -20.07
N ALA A 60 1.94 -29.66 -20.54
CA ALA A 60 2.77 -30.86 -20.53
C ALA A 60 3.96 -30.75 -21.50
N ALA A 61 3.82 -30.02 -22.61
CA ALA A 61 4.91 -29.75 -23.55
C ALA A 61 5.94 -28.81 -22.90
N ILE A 62 5.52 -27.68 -22.33
CA ILE A 62 6.41 -26.76 -21.61
C ILE A 62 7.17 -27.47 -20.49
N GLN A 63 6.51 -28.32 -19.70
CA GLN A 63 7.18 -29.08 -18.64
C GLN A 63 8.32 -29.98 -19.12
N ARG A 64 8.35 -30.40 -20.39
CA ARG A 64 9.43 -31.22 -20.95
C ARG A 64 10.65 -30.43 -21.38
N VAL A 65 10.47 -29.15 -21.69
CA VAL A 65 11.50 -28.26 -22.27
C VAL A 65 11.81 -27.08 -21.35
N VAL A 66 11.33 -27.09 -20.11
CA VAL A 66 11.43 -25.95 -19.19
C VAL A 66 12.87 -25.64 -18.81
N ASP A 67 13.73 -26.64 -18.80
CA ASP A 67 15.18 -26.55 -18.58
C ASP A 67 15.93 -25.95 -19.77
N ASP A 68 15.33 -26.00 -20.96
CA ASP A 68 15.85 -25.38 -22.18
C ASP A 68 15.32 -23.95 -22.41
N ILE A 69 14.49 -23.42 -21.50
CA ILE A 69 13.83 -22.12 -21.64
C ILE A 69 14.39 -21.10 -20.64
N ASN A 70 14.80 -19.95 -21.15
CA ASN A 70 15.11 -18.76 -20.36
C ASN A 70 14.06 -17.68 -20.58
N VAL A 71 13.37 -17.28 -19.51
CA VAL A 71 12.42 -16.16 -19.56
C VAL A 71 13.04 -14.92 -18.93
N THR A 72 13.00 -13.80 -19.65
CA THR A 72 13.47 -12.50 -19.16
C THR A 72 12.40 -11.44 -19.34
N ILE A 73 12.24 -10.59 -18.33
CA ILE A 73 11.41 -9.39 -18.36
C ILE A 73 12.36 -8.18 -18.34
N SER A 74 12.40 -7.46 -19.45
CA SER A 74 13.35 -6.38 -19.71
C SER A 74 12.65 -5.01 -19.68
N ASP A 75 13.42 -3.99 -19.31
CA ASP A 75 12.99 -2.60 -19.38
C ASP A 75 13.24 -2.04 -20.78
N ILE A 76 12.16 -1.69 -21.48
CA ILE A 76 12.21 -1.06 -22.81
C ILE A 76 12.00 0.45 -22.76
N ASN A 77 11.76 1.03 -21.58
CA ASN A 77 11.50 2.45 -21.42
C ASN A 77 11.97 2.96 -20.05
N HIS A 78 13.24 3.34 -19.98
CA HIS A 78 13.96 3.77 -18.77
C HIS A 78 13.38 4.96 -18.01
N HIS A 79 12.31 5.58 -18.51
CA HIS A 79 11.68 6.74 -17.88
C HIS A 79 10.37 6.42 -17.17
N TYR A 80 9.76 5.26 -17.44
CA TYR A 80 8.43 4.92 -16.93
C TYR A 80 8.39 3.49 -16.38
N HIS A 81 7.68 3.32 -15.27
CA HIS A 81 7.38 2.01 -14.70
C HIS A 81 5.91 1.74 -14.93
N HIS A 82 5.57 1.17 -16.08
CA HIS A 82 4.19 1.00 -16.53
C HIS A 82 4.07 -0.33 -17.28
N TRP A 83 2.86 -0.87 -17.44
CA TRP A 83 2.67 -2.15 -18.13
C TRP A 83 3.26 -2.16 -19.55
N ASN A 84 3.33 -1.00 -20.20
CA ASN A 84 3.90 -0.84 -21.54
C ASN A 84 5.42 -0.55 -21.56
N SER A 85 6.11 -0.61 -20.41
CA SER A 85 7.58 -0.50 -20.33
C SER A 85 8.29 -1.83 -20.07
N MET A 86 7.54 -2.94 -20.04
CA MET A 86 8.07 -4.29 -19.89
C MET A 86 8.02 -5.05 -21.21
N GLU A 87 9.12 -5.67 -21.58
CA GLU A 87 9.18 -6.65 -22.66
C GLU A 87 9.46 -8.03 -22.08
N VAL A 88 8.70 -9.03 -22.52
CA VAL A 88 8.88 -10.42 -22.12
C VAL A 88 9.48 -11.17 -23.29
N ASP A 89 10.62 -11.79 -23.04
CA ASP A 89 11.34 -12.62 -24.00
C ASP A 89 11.50 -14.04 -23.46
N VAL A 90 11.36 -14.99 -24.36
CA VAL A 90 11.57 -16.43 -24.11
C VAL A 90 12.65 -16.89 -25.07
N GLU A 91 13.83 -17.20 -24.53
CA GLU A 91 14.96 -17.76 -25.29
C GLU A 91 14.98 -19.28 -25.10
N VAL A 92 15.04 -20.01 -26.21
CA VAL A 92 15.18 -21.47 -26.22
C VAL A 92 16.63 -21.82 -26.52
N LEU A 93 17.27 -22.58 -25.63
CA LEU A 93 18.69 -22.95 -25.75
C LEU A 93 18.93 -24.02 -26.83
N ASN A 94 17.99 -24.97 -26.99
CA ASN A 94 18.10 -26.11 -27.90
C ASN A 94 16.94 -26.14 -28.91
N GLU A 95 16.74 -25.05 -29.66
CA GLU A 95 15.62 -24.88 -30.60
C GLU A 95 15.55 -25.99 -31.67
N ASP A 96 16.69 -26.48 -32.15
CA ASP A 96 16.77 -27.53 -33.18
C ASP A 96 16.28 -28.91 -32.69
N GLU A 97 16.20 -29.13 -31.38
CA GLU A 97 15.76 -30.40 -30.77
C GLU A 97 14.26 -30.38 -30.41
N MET A 98 13.60 -29.22 -30.49
CA MET A 98 12.19 -29.10 -30.18
C MET A 98 11.31 -29.73 -31.26
N SER A 99 10.29 -30.45 -30.82
CA SER A 99 9.18 -30.85 -31.69
C SER A 99 8.28 -29.65 -32.02
N GLY A 100 7.57 -29.71 -33.14
CA GLY A 100 6.63 -28.65 -33.52
C GLY A 100 5.55 -28.36 -32.45
N ALA A 101 5.14 -29.38 -31.70
CA ALA A 101 4.20 -29.20 -30.58
C ALA A 101 4.81 -28.46 -29.39
N GLU A 102 6.12 -28.64 -29.13
CA GLU A 102 6.83 -27.88 -28.10
C GLU A 102 7.07 -26.45 -28.55
N THR A 103 7.42 -26.23 -29.82
CA THR A 103 7.54 -24.88 -30.40
C THR A 103 6.22 -24.11 -30.28
N GLU A 104 5.10 -24.72 -30.69
CA GLU A 104 3.76 -24.12 -30.56
C GLU A 104 3.43 -23.81 -29.09
N ALA A 105 3.81 -24.69 -28.16
CA ALA A 105 3.59 -24.48 -26.74
C ALA A 105 4.44 -23.32 -26.17
N VAL A 106 5.67 -23.14 -26.64
CA VAL A 106 6.54 -22.02 -26.26
C VAL A 106 6.00 -20.69 -26.77
N ASP A 107 5.48 -20.64 -28.01
CA ASP A 107 4.79 -19.46 -28.53
C ASP A 107 3.55 -19.12 -27.69
N ALA A 108 2.77 -20.13 -27.32
CA ALA A 108 1.61 -19.96 -26.44
C ALA A 108 2.02 -19.46 -25.04
N LEU A 109 3.13 -19.98 -24.48
CA LEU A 109 3.70 -19.54 -23.22
C LEU A 109 4.13 -18.08 -23.27
N LEU A 110 4.89 -17.67 -24.30
CA LEU A 110 5.32 -16.29 -24.49
C LEU A 110 4.11 -15.34 -24.51
N LYS A 111 3.08 -15.70 -25.27
CA LYS A 111 1.84 -14.92 -25.34
C LYS A 111 1.15 -14.84 -23.97
N ALA A 112 1.00 -15.97 -23.28
CA ALA A 112 0.34 -16.01 -21.97
C ALA A 112 1.10 -15.21 -20.91
N LEU A 113 2.44 -15.26 -20.90
CA LEU A 113 3.27 -14.46 -20.00
C LEU A 113 3.13 -12.96 -20.29
N LYS A 114 3.11 -12.54 -21.56
CA LYS A 114 2.89 -11.13 -21.93
C LYS A 114 1.54 -10.63 -21.43
N GLU A 115 0.49 -11.41 -21.63
CA GLU A 115 -0.86 -11.07 -21.15
C GLU A 115 -0.91 -11.01 -19.62
N ASP A 116 -0.27 -11.96 -18.93
CA ASP A 116 -0.21 -11.99 -17.48
C ASP A 116 0.54 -10.79 -16.89
N VAL A 117 1.75 -10.49 -17.39
CA VAL A 117 2.55 -9.35 -16.91
C VAL A 117 1.77 -8.04 -17.03
N VAL A 118 1.08 -7.82 -18.16
CA VAL A 118 0.24 -6.63 -18.35
C VAL A 118 -0.95 -6.62 -17.39
N ALA A 119 -1.63 -7.76 -17.21
CA ALA A 119 -2.78 -7.86 -16.31
C ALA A 119 -2.38 -7.58 -14.85
N ARG A 120 -1.30 -8.22 -14.38
CA ARG A 120 -0.78 -8.07 -13.01
C ARG A 120 -0.27 -6.66 -12.74
N SER A 121 0.39 -6.04 -13.72
CA SER A 121 0.85 -4.65 -13.61
C SER A 121 -0.30 -3.68 -13.41
N ARG A 122 -1.37 -3.81 -14.20
CA ARG A 122 -2.58 -2.98 -14.06
C ARG A 122 -3.31 -3.25 -12.75
N GLU A 123 -3.34 -4.50 -12.30
CA GLU A 123 -3.90 -4.86 -10.99
C GLU A 123 -3.15 -4.16 -9.86
N LEU A 124 -1.81 -4.25 -9.83
CA LEU A 124 -0.99 -3.59 -8.82
C LEU A 124 -1.08 -2.07 -8.89
N GLU A 125 -1.18 -1.48 -10.09
CA GLU A 125 -1.38 -0.04 -10.26
C GLU A 125 -2.70 0.40 -9.60
N SER A 126 -3.81 -0.28 -9.92
CA SER A 126 -5.12 0.02 -9.35
C SER A 126 -5.12 -0.16 -7.83
N GLU A 127 -4.58 -1.27 -7.34
CA GLU A 127 -4.49 -1.55 -5.90
C GLU A 127 -3.58 -0.55 -5.18
N GLY A 128 -2.49 -0.13 -5.83
CA GLY A 128 -1.57 0.88 -5.32
C GLY A 128 -2.24 2.23 -5.11
N TYR A 129 -3.03 2.69 -6.10
CA TYR A 129 -3.83 3.90 -5.92
C TYR A 129 -4.84 3.76 -4.80
N SER A 130 -5.54 2.63 -4.70
CA SER A 130 -6.47 2.40 -3.59
C SER A 130 -5.78 2.42 -2.21
N LEU A 131 -4.54 1.92 -2.11
CA LEU A 131 -3.74 2.02 -0.88
C LEU A 131 -3.35 3.46 -0.55
N ILE A 132 -2.98 4.26 -1.55
CA ILE A 132 -2.67 5.69 -1.38
C ILE A 132 -3.92 6.45 -0.91
N GLU A 133 -5.07 6.21 -1.54
CA GLU A 133 -6.34 6.88 -1.26
C GLU A 133 -6.96 6.49 0.08
N ALA A 134 -6.58 5.33 0.62
CA ALA A 134 -7.00 4.90 1.95
C ALA A 134 -6.31 5.68 3.09
N SER A 135 -5.39 6.60 2.78
CA SER A 135 -4.83 7.57 3.72
C SER A 135 -5.17 8.99 3.26
N PRO A 136 -5.43 9.94 4.18
CA PRO A 136 -5.56 11.34 3.80
C PRO A 136 -4.25 11.82 3.17
N TYR A 137 -4.35 12.60 2.10
CA TYR A 137 -3.21 13.23 1.43
C TYR A 137 -2.74 14.49 2.17
N GLU A 138 -3.70 15.25 2.68
CA GLU A 138 -3.50 16.45 3.48
C GLU A 138 -4.28 16.34 4.79
N PRO A 139 -3.95 17.13 5.82
CA PRO A 139 -4.68 17.11 7.07
C PRO A 139 -6.18 17.41 6.88
N GLU A 140 -7.05 16.53 7.38
CA GLU A 140 -8.50 16.68 7.28
C GLU A 140 -9.12 16.95 8.65
N ILE A 141 -9.90 18.03 8.78
CA ILE A 141 -10.60 18.35 10.03
C ILE A 141 -11.81 17.42 10.20
N LEU A 142 -11.75 16.52 11.17
CA LEU A 142 -12.88 15.71 11.61
C LEU A 142 -13.85 16.53 12.44
N ARG A 143 -13.33 17.38 13.32
CA ARG A 143 -14.15 18.21 14.18
C ARG A 143 -13.45 19.45 14.68
N LEU A 144 -14.22 20.53 14.75
CA LEU A 144 -13.81 21.81 15.32
C LEU A 144 -14.83 22.26 16.37
N TYR A 145 -14.36 22.61 17.55
CA TYR A 145 -15.15 23.23 18.60
C TYR A 145 -14.56 24.58 18.97
N GLU A 146 -15.37 25.62 18.86
CA GLU A 146 -14.97 26.98 19.19
C GLU A 146 -15.83 27.56 20.31
N ARG A 147 -15.14 28.15 21.27
CA ARG A 147 -15.68 28.96 22.38
C ARG A 147 -14.75 30.16 22.57
N GLU A 148 -15.23 31.15 23.32
CA GLU A 148 -14.59 32.46 23.49
C GLU A 148 -13.08 32.40 23.78
N ASN A 149 -12.62 31.40 24.56
CA ASN A 149 -11.20 31.24 24.89
C ASN A 149 -10.67 29.82 24.65
N LEU A 150 -11.48 28.92 24.06
CA LEU A 150 -11.13 27.53 23.84
C LEU A 150 -11.42 27.15 22.40
N VAL A 151 -10.41 26.70 21.69
CA VAL A 151 -10.52 26.07 20.38
C VAL A 151 -10.04 24.63 20.52
N VAL A 152 -10.82 23.66 20.05
CA VAL A 152 -10.41 22.26 19.98
C VAL A 152 -10.58 21.79 18.54
N GLU A 153 -9.52 21.24 17.99
CA GLU A 153 -9.47 20.74 16.63
C GLU A 153 -9.02 19.29 16.63
N ILE A 154 -9.75 18.45 15.90
CA ILE A 154 -9.48 17.03 15.73
C ILE A 154 -9.30 16.79 14.25
N ARG A 155 -8.14 16.26 13.86
CA ARG A 155 -7.74 16.07 12.47
C ARG A 155 -7.30 14.64 12.19
N LYS A 156 -7.55 14.17 10.97
CA LYS A 156 -6.78 13.09 10.38
C LYS A 156 -5.52 13.70 9.77
N GLN A 157 -4.39 13.09 10.03
CA GLN A 157 -3.10 13.40 9.45
C GLN A 157 -2.66 12.23 8.56
N PRO A 158 -1.96 12.49 7.44
CA PRO A 158 -1.30 11.44 6.67
C PRO A 158 -0.39 10.64 7.60
N VAL A 159 -0.33 9.31 7.42
CA VAL A 159 0.66 8.51 8.14
C VAL A 159 2.03 8.77 7.51
N GLU A 160 2.99 9.24 8.32
CA GLU A 160 4.36 9.39 7.83
C GLU A 160 4.97 8.03 7.49
N ASP A 161 5.52 7.93 6.26
CA ASP A 161 6.09 6.70 5.71
C ASP A 161 7.31 6.17 6.49
N ALA A 162 8.02 7.04 7.20
CA ALA A 162 9.29 6.72 7.83
C ALA A 162 9.06 6.11 9.21
N GLY A 163 9.24 4.80 9.32
CA GLY A 163 9.20 4.10 10.59
C GLY A 163 7.80 3.72 11.04
N ASP A 164 6.90 3.37 10.10
CA ASP A 164 5.64 2.72 10.43
C ASP A 164 5.96 1.43 11.23
N PRO A 165 5.75 1.41 12.56
CA PRO A 165 6.17 0.30 13.40
C PRO A 165 5.52 -1.01 12.96
N ILE A 166 4.35 -0.92 12.31
CA ILE A 166 3.50 -2.05 11.99
C ILE A 166 4.17 -3.05 11.05
N LEU A 167 4.97 -2.60 10.07
CA LEU A 167 5.68 -3.53 9.19
C LEU A 167 6.76 -4.35 9.92
N GLY A 168 7.28 -3.85 11.05
CA GLY A 168 8.29 -4.53 11.85
C GLY A 168 7.72 -5.43 12.97
N TYR A 169 6.48 -5.19 13.40
CA TYR A 169 5.87 -5.88 14.56
C TYR A 169 4.67 -6.77 14.23
N MET A 170 4.07 -6.65 13.02
CA MET A 170 2.94 -7.48 12.59
C MET A 170 3.39 -8.71 11.80
N GLU A 171 2.65 -9.80 11.93
CA GLU A 171 2.84 -10.97 11.08
C GLU A 171 2.51 -10.62 9.61
N PRO A 172 3.25 -11.16 8.63
CA PRO A 172 3.01 -10.89 7.21
C PRO A 172 1.56 -11.09 6.76
N SER A 173 0.86 -12.08 7.30
CA SER A 173 -0.56 -12.32 6.98
C SER A 173 -1.46 -11.15 7.41
N ASP A 174 -1.16 -10.52 8.53
CA ASP A 174 -1.96 -9.44 9.09
C ASP A 174 -1.71 -8.13 8.33
N VAL A 175 -0.46 -7.89 7.92
CA VAL A 175 -0.13 -6.77 7.03
C VAL A 175 -0.84 -6.92 5.68
N PHE A 176 -0.88 -8.14 5.12
CA PHE A 176 -1.60 -8.39 3.87
C PHE A 176 -3.11 -8.19 4.04
N LEU A 177 -3.69 -8.64 5.16
CA LEU A 177 -5.10 -8.42 5.46
C LEU A 177 -5.42 -6.92 5.60
N LEU A 178 -4.56 -6.16 6.30
CA LEU A 178 -4.68 -4.71 6.42
C LEU A 178 -4.72 -4.04 5.04
N ALA A 179 -3.73 -4.32 4.19
CA ALA A 179 -3.67 -3.79 2.83
C ALA A 179 -4.93 -4.14 2.02
N ARG A 180 -5.41 -5.39 2.11
CA ARG A 180 -6.64 -5.80 1.42
C ARG A 180 -7.89 -5.07 1.91
N ARG A 181 -8.00 -4.77 3.19
CA ARG A 181 -9.12 -3.98 3.74
C ARG A 181 -9.06 -2.53 3.27
N MET A 182 -7.87 -1.94 3.19
CA MET A 182 -7.64 -0.61 2.61
C MET A 182 -8.04 -0.57 1.14
N ILE A 183 -7.54 -1.52 0.32
CA ILE A 183 -7.87 -1.64 -1.11
C ILE A 183 -9.38 -1.76 -1.35
N ARG A 184 -10.10 -2.46 -0.47
CA ARG A 184 -11.56 -2.62 -0.56
C ARG A 184 -12.35 -1.41 -0.05
N GLY A 185 -11.68 -0.39 0.48
CA GLY A 185 -12.32 0.77 1.11
C GLY A 185 -13.06 0.42 2.41
N GLU A 186 -12.70 -0.70 3.06
CA GLU A 186 -13.30 -1.10 4.33
C GLU A 186 -12.73 -0.28 5.50
N ILE A 187 -11.50 0.21 5.35
CA ILE A 187 -10.79 1.02 6.33
C ILE A 187 -10.04 2.15 5.65
N GLU A 188 -9.87 3.23 6.40
CA GLU A 188 -8.91 4.29 6.18
C GLU A 188 -7.86 4.24 7.28
N ARG A 189 -6.63 4.61 6.92
CA ARG A 189 -5.48 4.62 7.81
C ARG A 189 -4.94 6.04 7.93
N TYR A 190 -4.86 6.55 9.15
CA TYR A 190 -4.43 7.93 9.42
C TYR A 190 -3.84 8.05 10.82
N GLU A 191 -3.09 9.12 11.07
CA GLU A 191 -2.75 9.55 12.42
C GLU A 191 -3.79 10.55 12.92
N LEU A 192 -4.30 10.37 14.13
CA LEU A 192 -5.29 11.27 14.72
C LEU A 192 -4.56 12.36 15.51
N GLU A 193 -4.63 13.61 15.05
CA GLU A 193 -4.14 14.76 15.81
C GLU A 193 -5.29 15.41 16.58
N VAL A 194 -5.11 15.58 17.87
CA VAL A 194 -6.00 16.36 18.74
C VAL A 194 -5.22 17.58 19.20
N ARG A 195 -5.71 18.76 18.86
CA ARG A 195 -5.11 20.04 19.23
C ARG A 195 -6.12 20.85 20.04
N ALA A 196 -5.66 21.45 21.13
CA ALA A 196 -6.48 22.40 21.88
C ALA A 196 -5.70 23.67 22.16
N THR A 197 -6.36 24.81 21.96
CA THR A 197 -5.86 26.12 22.30
C THR A 197 -6.76 26.72 23.38
N TRP A 198 -6.22 26.98 24.58
CA TRP A 198 -6.94 27.56 25.69
C TRP A 198 -6.24 28.83 26.19
N TRP A 199 -6.90 29.99 26.12
CA TRP A 199 -6.33 31.30 26.45
C TRP A 199 -5.01 31.61 25.71
N GLY A 200 -4.92 31.21 24.44
CA GLY A 200 -3.73 31.41 23.61
C GLY A 200 -2.56 30.48 23.91
N LYS A 201 -2.74 29.50 24.82
CA LYS A 201 -1.80 28.38 25.00
C LYS A 201 -2.28 27.19 24.19
N GLU A 202 -1.39 26.57 23.43
CA GLU A 202 -1.67 25.44 22.55
C GLU A 202 -0.95 24.20 23.05
N GLU A 203 -1.64 23.07 23.02
CA GLU A 203 -1.08 21.74 23.20
C GLU A 203 -1.72 20.80 22.16
N SER A 204 -0.97 19.81 21.72
CA SER A 204 -1.46 18.77 20.82
C SER A 204 -0.94 17.39 21.20
N ILE A 205 -1.73 16.38 20.89
CA ILE A 205 -1.37 14.97 20.98
C ILE A 205 -1.72 14.32 19.65
N SER A 206 -0.76 13.60 19.10
CA SER A 206 -0.99 12.73 17.94
C SER A 206 -1.07 11.27 18.38
N ILE A 207 -2.02 10.54 17.81
CA ILE A 207 -2.31 9.14 18.13
C ILE A 207 -2.34 8.36 16.82
N GLY A 208 -1.47 7.37 16.66
CA GLY A 208 -1.54 6.52 15.48
C GLY A 208 -0.34 5.60 15.28
N PRO A 209 -0.36 4.82 14.18
CA PRO A 209 -1.40 4.80 13.13
C PRO A 209 -2.76 4.29 13.64
N THR A 210 -3.86 4.84 13.12
CA THR A 210 -5.23 4.41 13.42
C THR A 210 -5.89 3.85 12.16
N ASP A 211 -6.53 2.68 12.30
CA ASP A 211 -7.35 2.08 11.25
C ASP A 211 -8.83 2.17 11.65
N ASP A 212 -9.63 2.94 10.91
CA ASP A 212 -11.07 3.07 11.17
C ASP A 212 -11.84 2.88 9.87
N ALA A 213 -13.11 2.50 9.96
CA ALA A 213 -13.97 2.57 8.76
C ALA A 213 -14.08 4.04 8.29
N PRO A 214 -14.30 4.33 7.00
CA PRO A 214 -14.41 5.71 6.50
C PRO A 214 -15.40 6.61 7.26
N ASN A 215 -16.46 6.01 7.81
CA ASN A 215 -17.48 6.68 8.64
C ASN A 215 -17.48 6.20 10.11
N GLY A 216 -16.38 5.56 10.51
CA GLY A 216 -16.16 5.08 11.85
C GLY A 216 -16.12 6.20 12.87
N ARG A 217 -16.34 5.82 14.12
CA ARG A 217 -16.30 6.75 15.27
C ARG A 217 -15.35 6.25 16.35
N HIS A 218 -14.43 5.35 16.01
CA HIS A 218 -13.44 4.88 16.97
C HIS A 218 -12.57 6.04 17.46
N TRP A 219 -12.22 6.96 16.54
CA TRP A 219 -11.51 8.20 16.85
C TRP A 219 -12.18 9.06 17.93
N VAL A 220 -13.50 8.94 18.16
CA VAL A 220 -14.20 9.71 19.20
C VAL A 220 -13.72 9.31 20.60
N GLN A 221 -13.47 8.02 20.83
CA GLN A 221 -12.95 7.56 22.11
C GLN A 221 -11.51 8.04 22.30
N LEU A 222 -10.66 7.81 21.29
CA LEU A 222 -9.25 8.22 21.29
C LEU A 222 -9.11 9.73 21.52
N ALA A 223 -9.94 10.54 20.85
CA ALA A 223 -9.91 11.98 21.01
C ALA A 223 -10.35 12.44 22.42
N ARG A 224 -11.28 11.72 23.06
CA ARG A 224 -11.68 12.03 24.44
C ARG A 224 -10.57 11.77 25.44
N GLU A 225 -9.82 10.69 25.23
CA GLU A 225 -8.66 10.34 26.06
C GLU A 225 -7.56 11.39 25.90
N ALA A 226 -7.17 11.72 24.66
CA ALA A 226 -6.19 12.78 24.38
C ALA A 226 -6.60 14.16 24.92
N LEU A 227 -7.88 14.55 24.80
CA LEU A 227 -8.35 15.81 25.35
C LEU A 227 -8.27 15.87 26.87
N SER A 228 -8.40 14.73 27.57
CA SER A 228 -8.22 14.67 29.02
C SER A 228 -6.78 14.98 29.41
N ASP A 229 -5.82 14.46 28.66
CA ASP A 229 -4.39 14.68 28.89
C ASP A 229 -4.01 16.13 28.55
N ILE A 230 -4.42 16.63 27.40
CA ILE A 230 -4.22 18.03 26.99
C ILE A 230 -4.82 19.00 28.02
N ALA A 231 -6.02 18.73 28.51
CA ALA A 231 -6.65 19.57 29.53
C ALA A 231 -5.85 19.58 30.84
N SER A 232 -5.22 18.46 31.19
CA SER A 232 -4.37 18.37 32.39
C SER A 232 -3.13 19.25 32.26
N GLU A 233 -2.56 19.39 31.06
CA GLU A 233 -1.39 20.23 30.83
C GLU A 233 -1.70 21.71 30.61
N LEU A 234 -2.84 22.05 29.99
CA LEU A 234 -3.22 23.44 29.78
C LEU A 234 -3.76 24.10 31.07
N ARG A 235 -4.43 23.36 31.95
CA ARG A 235 -5.04 23.90 33.20
C ARG A 235 -4.08 24.70 34.08
N PRO A 236 -2.88 24.20 34.41
CA PRO A 236 -1.92 24.94 35.22
C PRO A 236 -1.42 26.24 34.58
N GLN A 237 -1.45 26.34 33.25
CA GLN A 237 -0.84 27.43 32.49
C GLN A 237 -1.75 28.67 32.34
N VAL A 238 -3.05 28.53 32.63
CA VAL A 238 -4.04 29.62 32.51
C VAL A 238 -4.07 30.46 33.81
N PRO A 239 -3.80 31.78 33.74
CA PRO A 239 -3.83 32.66 34.90
C PRO A 239 -5.17 32.61 35.64
N HIS A 240 -5.13 32.51 36.97
CA HIS A 240 -6.32 32.41 37.81
C HIS A 240 -7.30 33.57 37.60
N ALA A 241 -6.79 34.77 37.29
CA ALA A 241 -7.55 35.99 37.02
C ALA A 241 -8.29 36.01 35.66
N ALA A 242 -7.92 35.14 34.73
CA ALA A 242 -8.61 34.99 33.44
C ALA A 242 -9.76 33.97 33.51
N ARG A 243 -9.87 33.17 34.57
CA ARG A 243 -10.91 32.13 34.69
C ARG A 243 -12.27 32.77 35.01
N PRO A 244 -13.38 32.34 34.37
CA PRO A 244 -14.72 32.77 34.76
C PRO A 244 -15.00 32.45 36.24
N ALA A 245 -15.69 33.34 36.94
CA ALA A 245 -16.02 33.19 38.37
C ALA A 245 -16.69 31.84 38.71
N ALA A 246 -17.42 31.23 37.76
CA ALA A 246 -18.07 29.93 37.92
C ALA A 246 -17.09 28.75 38.10
N LEU A 247 -15.88 28.80 37.54
CA LEU A 247 -14.85 27.75 37.71
C LEU A 247 -14.04 27.93 38.99
N GLN A 248 -13.90 29.18 39.46
CA GLN A 248 -13.20 29.50 40.71
C GLN A 248 -13.95 28.99 41.96
N ALA A 249 -15.29 28.86 41.87
CA ALA A 249 -16.13 28.38 42.96
C ALA A 249 -16.15 26.84 43.14
N SER A 250 -15.63 26.06 42.19
CA SER A 250 -15.62 24.58 42.26
C SER A 250 -14.35 23.98 42.86
N ALA A 251 -13.35 24.81 43.17
CA ALA A 251 -12.04 24.41 43.70
C ALA A 251 -11.79 24.92 45.12
N ALA A 252 -12.83 25.40 45.81
CA ALA A 252 -12.80 25.88 47.19
C ALA A 252 -13.62 24.95 48.10
#